data_AF-A0A2U1K250-F1
#
_entry.id   AF-A0A2U1K250-F1
#
_cell.length_a   1.000
_cell.length_b   1.000
_cell.length_c   1.000
_cell.angle_alpha   90.00
_cell.angle_beta   90.00
_cell.angle_gamma   90.00
#
_symmetry.space_group_name_H-M   'P 1'
#
loop_
_entity.id
_entity.type
_entity.pdbx_description
1 polymer ?
#
loop_
_entity_poly.entity_id
_entity_poly.type
_entity_poly.pdbx_seq_one_letter_code
_entity_poly.pdbx_strand_id
1 'polypeptide(L)'
;MKIYFKIAAFLFVSSLYAQDLPVQKVYFEFDRYVLIKKEQNTILDFIRKLDTSKIKTVAIYGYCDDRGTDGYNFKLSDNRVNYVQKILLSHGIKSKKIIVTEGRGSIDLNKDTVANLHETRARNRRVDIVMVQKSISEDYFKNHRKFQSVQNQHKVGDLIILENILFEMGSSDPTLESRQQLDKVVAALQKNKTVQFEIRGHVCCTSKIYVDAVDRDSQERILSINRARNVYKYLKSKGINPYRMTYKGYGNQFPLYKGDRLDRRVEFLIVKI
;
A
#
# COMPACT_ATOMS: atom_id res chain seq x y z
N MET A 1 26.10 47.24 24.51
CA MET A 1 25.23 46.10 24.88
C MET A 1 24.43 45.67 23.66
N LYS A 2 24.90 44.68 22.89
CA LYS A 2 24.20 44.13 21.71
C LYS A 2 24.12 42.61 21.88
N ILE A 3 22.91 42.12 22.14
CA ILE A 3 22.60 40.70 22.32
C ILE A 3 22.27 40.12 20.94
N TYR A 4 23.10 39.21 20.45
CA TYR A 4 22.82 38.48 19.21
C TYR A 4 22.02 37.22 19.54
N PHE A 5 20.73 37.22 19.19
CA PHE A 5 19.89 36.04 19.17
C PHE A 5 20.31 35.14 18.01
N LYS A 6 20.93 33.99 18.30
CA LYS A 6 21.13 32.93 17.30
C LYS A 6 19.84 32.11 17.21
N ILE A 7 19.03 32.39 16.19
CA ILE A 7 17.90 31.52 15.82
C ILE A 7 18.50 30.31 15.10
N ALA A 8 18.59 29.19 15.81
CA ALA A 8 18.86 27.90 15.19
C ALA A 8 17.58 27.42 14.48
N ALA A 9 17.50 27.68 13.17
CA ALA A 9 16.47 27.09 12.32
C ALA A 9 16.74 25.58 12.19
N PHE A 10 16.03 24.77 12.98
CA PHE A 10 16.04 23.32 12.85
C PHE A 10 15.29 22.96 11.55
N LEU A 11 16.04 22.81 10.45
CA LEU A 11 15.52 22.24 9.21
C LEU A 11 15.20 20.77 9.47
N PHE A 12 13.94 20.50 9.80
CA PHE A 12 13.40 19.15 9.85
C PHE A 12 13.29 18.64 8.41
N VAL A 13 14.38 18.06 7.90
CA VAL A 13 14.37 17.33 6.63
C VAL A 13 13.55 16.07 6.85
N SER A 14 12.25 16.16 6.60
CA SER A 14 11.41 14.97 6.47
C SER A 14 11.84 14.26 5.20
N SER A 15 12.63 13.19 5.35
CA SER A 15 12.93 12.25 4.27
C SER A 15 11.61 11.67 3.77
N LEU A 16 11.08 12.24 2.68
CA LEU A 16 9.99 11.63 1.93
C LEU A 16 10.60 10.40 1.26
N TYR A 17 10.39 9.23 1.87
CA TYR A 17 10.65 7.96 1.20
C TYR A 17 9.66 7.83 0.04
N ALA A 18 10.08 8.22 -1.17
CA ALA A 18 9.41 7.82 -2.39
C ALA A 18 9.45 6.29 -2.46
N GLN A 19 8.29 5.64 -2.38
CA GLN A 19 8.23 4.20 -2.60
C GLN A 19 8.44 3.94 -4.09
N ASP A 20 9.54 3.29 -4.45
CA ASP A 20 9.79 2.85 -5.81
C ASP A 20 8.63 1.95 -6.27
N LEU A 21 7.88 2.42 -7.28
CA LEU A 21 6.87 1.60 -7.92
C LEU A 21 7.55 0.43 -8.63
N PRO A 22 6.99 -0.78 -8.58
CA PRO A 22 7.55 -1.90 -9.32
C PRO A 22 7.54 -1.59 -10.82
N VAL A 23 8.71 -1.55 -11.44
CA VAL A 23 8.90 -1.32 -12.87
C VAL A 23 9.30 -2.63 -13.54
N GLN A 24 8.43 -3.17 -14.39
CA GLN A 24 8.78 -4.30 -15.25
C GLN A 24 9.45 -3.76 -16.52
N LYS A 25 10.70 -4.13 -16.74
CA LYS A 25 11.48 -3.73 -17.93
C LYS A 25 11.47 -4.82 -18.97
N VAL A 26 11.43 -4.45 -20.24
CA VAL A 26 11.57 -5.35 -21.38
C VAL A 26 12.51 -4.75 -22.40
N TYR A 27 13.35 -5.57 -23.00
CA TYR A 27 14.46 -5.08 -23.82
C TYR A 27 14.24 -5.37 -25.30
N PHE A 28 14.82 -4.52 -26.14
CA PHE A 28 14.72 -4.61 -27.58
C PHE A 28 16.10 -4.76 -28.21
N GLU A 29 16.12 -5.57 -29.27
CA GLU A 29 17.27 -5.62 -30.16
C GLU A 29 17.51 -4.27 -30.84
N PHE A 30 18.73 -4.07 -31.32
CA PHE A 30 19.07 -2.86 -32.05
C PHE A 30 18.12 -2.67 -33.23
N ASP A 31 17.61 -1.44 -33.35
CA ASP A 31 16.71 -1.03 -34.42
C ASP A 31 15.41 -1.84 -34.56
N ARG A 32 15.00 -2.55 -33.51
CA ARG A 32 13.75 -3.33 -33.49
C ARG A 32 12.73 -2.72 -32.55
N TYR A 33 11.45 -2.82 -32.93
CA TYR A 33 10.30 -2.57 -32.06
C TYR A 33 9.45 -3.83 -31.81
N VAL A 34 9.80 -4.95 -32.42
CA VAL A 34 9.19 -6.26 -32.16
C VAL A 34 10.06 -7.00 -31.15
N LEU A 35 9.46 -7.47 -30.07
CA LEU A 35 10.18 -8.23 -29.04
C LEU A 35 10.55 -9.62 -29.55
N ILE A 36 11.73 -10.09 -29.15
CA ILE A 36 12.11 -11.49 -29.29
C ILE A 36 11.28 -12.37 -28.34
N LYS A 37 11.16 -13.66 -28.66
CA LYS A 37 10.34 -14.62 -27.90
C LYS A 37 10.68 -14.65 -26.40
N LYS A 38 11.97 -14.53 -26.05
CA LYS A 38 12.43 -14.47 -24.65
C LYS A 38 11.79 -13.29 -23.90
N GLU A 39 11.85 -12.09 -24.45
CA GLU A 39 11.32 -10.88 -23.82
C GLU A 39 9.79 -10.85 -23.83
N GLN A 40 9.15 -11.42 -24.86
CA GLN A 40 7.70 -11.64 -24.85
C GLN A 40 7.30 -12.54 -23.67
N ASN A 41 7.98 -13.67 -23.48
CA ASN A 41 7.71 -14.57 -22.36
C ASN A 41 7.89 -13.88 -21.00
N THR A 42 8.89 -12.99 -20.85
CA THR A 42 9.07 -12.18 -19.63
C THR A 42 7.81 -11.35 -19.31
N ILE A 43 7.18 -10.73 -20.31
CA ILE A 43 5.91 -10.00 -20.12
C ILE A 43 4.80 -10.97 -19.69
N LEU A 44 4.69 -12.11 -20.37
CA LEU A 44 3.61 -13.06 -20.12
C LEU A 44 3.70 -13.65 -18.72
N ASP A 45 4.90 -14.01 -18.26
CA ASP A 45 5.13 -14.54 -16.91
C ASP A 45 4.90 -13.48 -15.84
N PHE A 46 5.19 -12.21 -16.14
CA PHE A 46 4.83 -11.09 -15.28
C PHE A 46 3.30 -10.97 -15.17
N ILE A 47 2.57 -10.94 -16.28
CA ILE A 47 1.10 -10.84 -16.29
C ILE A 47 0.44 -12.02 -15.54
N ARG A 48 0.94 -13.26 -15.71
CA ARG A 48 0.41 -14.45 -15.03
C ARG A 48 0.50 -14.38 -13.50
N LYS A 49 1.49 -13.67 -12.97
CA LYS A 49 1.68 -13.48 -11.52
C LYS A 49 0.80 -12.37 -10.96
N LEU A 50 0.12 -11.59 -11.81
CA LEU A 50 -0.70 -10.45 -11.40
C LEU A 50 -2.17 -10.83 -11.25
N ASP A 51 -2.79 -10.30 -10.20
CA ASP A 51 -4.24 -10.19 -10.12
C ASP A 51 -4.68 -8.95 -10.91
N THR A 52 -5.10 -9.16 -12.15
CA THR A 52 -5.48 -8.06 -13.07
C THR A 52 -6.65 -7.22 -12.54
N SER A 53 -7.47 -7.75 -11.62
CA SER A 53 -8.55 -7.01 -10.98
C SER A 53 -8.06 -5.92 -10.02
N LYS A 54 -6.87 -6.13 -9.44
CA LYS A 54 -6.21 -5.19 -8.53
C LYS A 54 -5.43 -4.12 -9.25
N ILE A 55 -5.23 -4.18 -10.56
CA ILE A 55 -4.54 -3.13 -11.30
C ILE A 55 -5.38 -1.84 -11.24
N LYS A 56 -4.81 -0.76 -10.69
CA LYS A 56 -5.40 0.58 -10.65
C LYS A 56 -5.12 1.30 -11.97
N THR A 57 -3.84 1.41 -12.33
CA THR A 57 -3.35 2.06 -13.55
C THR A 57 -2.07 1.39 -14.07
N VAL A 58 -1.82 1.57 -15.36
CA VAL A 58 -0.62 1.12 -16.08
C VAL A 58 -0.08 2.31 -16.87
N ALA A 59 1.22 2.52 -16.80
CA ALA A 59 1.96 3.46 -17.63
C ALA A 59 3.06 2.71 -18.39
N ILE A 60 3.26 3.07 -19.65
CA ILE A 60 4.19 2.42 -20.56
C ILE A 60 5.10 3.50 -21.15
N TYR A 61 6.41 3.38 -20.88
CA TYR A 61 7.41 4.33 -21.36
C TYR A 61 8.44 3.61 -22.22
N GLY A 62 8.68 4.10 -23.43
CA GLY A 62 9.63 3.49 -24.38
C GLY A 62 10.86 4.33 -24.54
N TYR A 63 12.00 3.68 -24.71
CA TYR A 63 13.29 4.33 -24.85
C TYR A 63 14.11 3.70 -25.97
N CYS A 64 15.01 4.51 -26.52
CA CYS A 64 16.04 4.13 -27.47
C CYS A 64 17.42 4.34 -26.84
N ASP A 65 18.44 3.77 -27.48
CA ASP A 65 19.82 4.14 -27.14
C ASP A 65 20.20 5.51 -27.74
N ASP A 66 21.42 5.97 -27.48
CA ASP A 66 21.91 7.31 -27.87
C ASP A 66 22.20 7.47 -29.38
N ARG A 67 21.83 6.48 -30.22
CA ARG A 67 22.12 6.50 -31.66
C ARG A 67 20.85 6.80 -32.47
N GLY A 68 21.03 7.45 -33.61
CA GLY A 68 19.93 7.88 -34.48
C GLY A 68 19.53 9.33 -34.22
N THR A 69 18.67 9.87 -35.07
CA THR A 69 18.12 11.22 -34.89
C THR A 69 17.00 11.22 -33.86
N ASP A 70 16.74 12.35 -33.21
CA ASP A 70 15.67 12.47 -32.22
C ASP A 70 14.33 12.04 -32.80
N GLY A 71 13.95 12.57 -33.97
CA GLY A 71 12.70 12.21 -34.63
C GLY A 71 12.58 10.71 -34.95
N TYR A 72 13.69 10.08 -35.34
CA TYR A 72 13.73 8.63 -35.54
C TYR A 72 13.50 7.88 -34.22
N ASN A 73 14.23 8.27 -33.17
CA ASN A 73 14.17 7.63 -31.86
C ASN A 73 12.81 7.81 -31.18
N PHE A 74 12.16 8.97 -31.33
CA PHE A 74 10.79 9.17 -30.88
C PHE A 74 9.85 8.18 -31.57
N LYS A 75 9.87 8.10 -32.91
CA LYS A 75 9.05 7.14 -33.65
C LYS A 75 9.34 5.69 -33.28
N LEU A 76 10.60 5.32 -33.11
CA LEU A 76 11.00 3.97 -32.73
C LEU A 76 10.52 3.61 -31.31
N SER A 77 10.70 4.52 -30.36
CA SER A 77 10.21 4.32 -28.98
C SER A 77 8.68 4.28 -28.90
N ASP A 78 7.96 5.08 -29.71
CA ASP A 78 6.50 5.01 -29.84
C ASP A 78 6.03 3.65 -30.39
N ASN A 79 6.70 3.14 -31.42
CA ASN A 79 6.40 1.81 -31.96
C ASN A 79 6.61 0.71 -30.91
N ARG A 80 7.66 0.83 -30.08
CA ARG A 80 7.93 -0.11 -28.98
C ARG A 80 6.83 -0.09 -27.93
N VAL A 81 6.40 1.09 -27.46
CA VAL A 81 5.31 1.16 -26.47
C VAL A 81 4.00 0.64 -27.04
N ASN A 82 3.68 0.94 -28.30
CA ASN A 82 2.48 0.44 -28.97
C ASN A 82 2.50 -1.08 -29.12
N TYR A 83 3.67 -1.67 -29.42
CA TYR A 83 3.84 -3.11 -29.50
C TYR A 83 3.60 -3.77 -28.14
N VAL A 84 4.20 -3.24 -27.07
CA VAL A 84 4.00 -3.74 -25.69
C VAL A 84 2.55 -3.56 -25.25
N GLN A 85 1.93 -2.42 -25.54
CA GLN A 85 0.53 -2.14 -25.23
C GLN A 85 -0.40 -3.21 -25.84
N LYS A 86 -0.18 -3.58 -27.11
CA LYS A 86 -0.95 -4.66 -27.77
C LYS A 86 -0.81 -6.00 -27.06
N ILE A 87 0.39 -6.34 -26.58
CA ILE A 87 0.61 -7.56 -25.79
C ILE A 87 -0.19 -7.48 -24.48
N LEU A 88 -0.13 -6.37 -23.75
CA LEU A 88 -0.87 -6.21 -22.50
C LEU A 88 -2.39 -6.35 -22.71
N LEU A 89 -2.93 -5.68 -23.74
CA LEU A 89 -4.35 -5.71 -24.07
C LEU A 89 -4.84 -7.12 -24.45
N SER A 90 -4.10 -7.81 -25.30
CA SER A 90 -4.42 -9.19 -25.74
C SER A 90 -4.38 -10.21 -24.60
N HIS A 91 -3.68 -9.90 -23.50
CA HIS A 91 -3.55 -10.76 -22.32
C HIS A 91 -4.36 -10.26 -21.12
N GLY A 92 -5.43 -9.49 -21.36
CA GLY A 92 -6.47 -9.21 -20.38
C GLY A 92 -6.31 -7.91 -19.59
N ILE A 93 -5.25 -7.13 -19.83
CA ILE A 93 -5.15 -5.77 -19.27
C ILE A 93 -6.17 -4.88 -19.99
N LYS A 94 -7.14 -4.35 -19.25
CA LYS A 94 -8.21 -3.53 -19.84
C LYS A 94 -7.66 -2.19 -20.32
N SER A 95 -8.05 -1.75 -21.52
CA SER A 95 -7.59 -0.47 -22.10
C SER A 95 -7.77 0.72 -21.17
N LYS A 96 -8.89 0.81 -20.44
CA LYS A 96 -9.15 1.88 -19.46
C LYS A 96 -8.17 1.96 -18.28
N LYS A 97 -7.32 0.95 -18.10
CA LYS A 97 -6.29 0.92 -17.07
C LYS A 97 -4.95 1.46 -17.58
N ILE A 98 -4.72 1.46 -18.89
CA ILE A 98 -3.52 2.00 -19.50
C ILE A 98 -3.74 3.50 -19.69
N ILE A 99 -3.10 4.30 -18.83
CA ILE A 99 -3.32 5.76 -18.77
C ILE A 99 -2.21 6.55 -19.44
N VAL A 100 -1.03 5.95 -19.61
CA VAL A 100 0.14 6.57 -20.26
C VAL A 100 0.75 5.57 -21.22
N THR A 101 1.05 6.03 -22.43
CA THR A 101 1.75 5.28 -23.47
C THR A 101 2.59 6.29 -24.23
N GLU A 102 3.90 6.33 -23.95
CA GLU A 102 4.77 7.43 -24.37
C GLU A 102 6.14 6.89 -24.82
N GLY A 103 6.50 7.09 -26.09
CA GLY A 103 7.86 6.98 -26.55
C GLY A 103 8.66 8.21 -26.14
N ARG A 104 9.76 7.99 -25.42
CA ARG A 104 10.61 9.06 -24.85
C ARG A 104 11.87 9.35 -25.67
N GLY A 105 12.03 8.71 -26.83
CA GLY A 105 13.20 8.91 -27.68
C GLY A 105 14.46 8.27 -27.09
N SER A 106 15.62 8.84 -27.42
CA SER A 106 16.94 8.38 -26.95
C SER A 106 17.19 8.76 -25.49
N ILE A 107 17.99 7.94 -24.81
CA ILE A 107 18.57 8.30 -23.52
C ILE A 107 19.99 8.78 -23.79
N ASP A 108 20.26 10.05 -23.48
CA ASP A 108 21.58 10.64 -23.63
C ASP A 108 22.61 9.98 -22.70
N LEU A 109 23.80 9.74 -23.25
CA LEU A 109 24.91 9.11 -22.55
C LEU A 109 26.15 9.98 -22.69
N ASN A 110 26.85 10.21 -21.58
CA ASN A 110 28.22 10.70 -21.62
C ASN A 110 29.15 9.51 -21.95
N LYS A 111 29.71 9.51 -23.15
CA LYS A 111 30.53 8.41 -23.68
C LYS A 111 31.87 8.29 -22.96
N ASP A 112 32.36 9.36 -22.34
CA ASP A 112 33.66 9.40 -21.67
C ASP A 112 33.61 8.79 -20.27
N THR A 113 32.42 8.78 -19.63
CA THR A 113 32.24 8.32 -18.25
C THR A 113 31.51 6.98 -18.14
N VAL A 114 30.96 6.47 -19.24
CA VAL A 114 30.17 5.22 -19.20
C VAL A 114 31.09 4.00 -19.22
N ALA A 115 31.09 3.24 -18.11
CA ALA A 115 31.98 2.09 -17.92
C ALA A 115 31.75 0.94 -18.92
N ASN A 116 30.54 0.80 -19.49
CA ASN A 116 30.24 -0.17 -20.54
C ASN A 116 29.19 0.39 -21.51
N LEU A 117 29.66 1.02 -22.59
CA LEU A 117 28.80 1.69 -23.56
C LEU A 117 27.85 0.71 -24.26
N HIS A 118 28.34 -0.45 -24.71
CA HIS A 118 27.52 -1.41 -25.45
C HIS A 118 26.39 -1.99 -24.59
N GLU A 119 26.71 -2.42 -23.37
CA GLU A 119 25.71 -2.93 -22.44
C GLU A 119 24.71 -1.84 -22.01
N THR A 120 25.19 -0.62 -21.78
CA THR A 120 24.31 0.51 -21.40
C THR A 120 23.33 0.84 -22.53
N ARG A 121 23.78 0.84 -23.79
CA ARG A 121 22.90 0.95 -24.96
C ARG A 121 21.86 -0.16 -24.98
N ALA A 122 22.26 -1.42 -24.74
CA ALA A 122 21.32 -2.53 -24.67
C ALA A 122 20.27 -2.35 -23.57
N ARG A 123 20.67 -1.84 -22.40
CA ARG A 123 19.74 -1.53 -21.30
C ARG A 123 18.85 -0.30 -21.58
N ASN A 124 19.27 0.61 -22.46
CA ASN A 124 18.48 1.78 -22.86
C ASN A 124 17.45 1.47 -23.93
N ARG A 125 17.69 0.46 -24.78
CA ARG A 125 16.67 -0.08 -25.70
C ARG A 125 15.62 -0.87 -24.92
N ARG A 126 14.71 -0.18 -24.26
CA ARG A 126 13.73 -0.81 -23.38
C ARG A 126 12.36 -0.16 -23.42
N VAL A 127 11.39 -0.89 -22.91
CA VAL A 127 10.11 -0.34 -22.44
C VAL A 127 9.99 -0.62 -20.95
N ASP A 128 9.64 0.41 -20.20
CA ASP A 128 9.35 0.35 -18.78
C ASP A 128 7.83 0.32 -18.59
N ILE A 129 7.34 -0.76 -17.97
CA ILE A 129 5.93 -0.97 -17.64
C ILE A 129 5.77 -0.71 -16.15
N VAL A 130 5.09 0.38 -15.80
CA VAL A 130 4.82 0.79 -14.43
C VAL A 130 3.37 0.44 -14.11
N MET A 131 3.16 -0.36 -13.06
CA MET A 131 1.82 -0.75 -12.64
C MET A 131 1.55 -0.30 -11.21
N VAL A 132 0.46 0.46 -11.04
CA VAL A 132 -0.07 0.79 -9.72
C VAL A 132 -1.20 -0.18 -9.43
N GLN A 133 -1.10 -0.93 -8.35
CA GLN A 133 -2.20 -1.77 -7.87
C GLN A 133 -3.03 -1.00 -6.85
N LYS A 134 -4.32 -1.31 -6.75
CA LYS A 134 -5.16 -0.91 -5.65
C LYS A 134 -4.57 -1.51 -4.38
N SER A 135 -4.30 -0.69 -3.38
CA SER A 135 -3.93 -1.22 -2.08
C SER A 135 -5.13 -1.97 -1.49
N ILE A 136 -4.88 -3.13 -0.87
CA ILE A 136 -5.90 -3.89 -0.16
C ILE A 136 -6.58 -2.99 0.89
N SER A 137 -5.81 -2.11 1.53
CA SER A 137 -6.30 -1.02 2.39
C SER A 137 -7.27 -0.07 1.70
N GLU A 138 -6.97 0.45 0.51
CA GLU A 138 -7.85 1.39 -0.19
C GLU A 138 -9.23 0.78 -0.44
N ASP A 139 -9.29 -0.43 -0.98
CA ASP A 139 -10.57 -1.10 -1.24
C ASP A 139 -11.29 -1.42 0.08
N TYR A 140 -10.57 -1.85 1.12
CA TYR A 140 -11.13 -2.07 2.45
C TYR A 140 -11.81 -0.81 2.99
N PHE A 141 -11.10 0.32 3.08
CA PHE A 141 -11.64 1.54 3.68
C PHE A 141 -12.66 2.26 2.80
N LYS A 142 -12.64 2.06 1.48
CA LYS A 142 -13.62 2.67 0.57
C LYS A 142 -15.00 2.03 0.70
N ASN A 143 -15.05 0.73 1.02
CA ASN A 143 -16.30 -0.01 1.13
C ASN A 143 -17.02 0.16 2.48
N HIS A 144 -16.48 0.97 3.39
CA HIS A 144 -17.06 1.20 4.72
C HIS A 144 -17.29 2.69 4.96
N ARG A 145 -18.40 3.02 5.63
CA ARG A 145 -18.57 4.35 6.23
C ARG A 145 -17.72 4.39 7.50
N LYS A 146 -16.82 5.37 7.58
CA LYS A 146 -15.81 5.47 8.65
C LYS A 146 -16.27 6.43 9.73
N PHE A 147 -16.11 6.01 10.98
CA PHE A 147 -16.42 6.78 12.18
C PHE A 147 -15.24 6.73 13.14
N GLN A 148 -15.11 7.72 14.01
CA GLN A 148 -14.08 7.75 15.06
C GLN A 148 -14.63 7.35 16.43
N SER A 149 -15.94 7.19 16.55
CA SER A 149 -16.63 6.83 17.79
C SER A 149 -17.96 6.13 17.51
N VAL A 150 -18.50 5.46 18.54
CA VAL A 150 -19.83 4.82 18.51
C VAL A 150 -20.92 5.88 18.64
N GLN A 151 -21.92 5.82 17.75
CA GLN A 151 -23.02 6.77 17.60
C GLN A 151 -24.38 6.04 17.50
N ASN A 152 -25.49 6.79 17.58
CA ASN A 152 -26.84 6.22 17.68
C ASN A 152 -27.47 5.75 16.36
N GLN A 153 -26.75 5.81 15.22
CA GLN A 153 -27.31 5.56 13.88
C GLN A 153 -26.37 4.77 12.96
N HIS A 154 -25.65 3.81 13.54
CA HIS A 154 -24.83 2.93 12.72
C HIS A 154 -25.69 2.08 11.77
N LYS A 155 -25.06 1.57 10.72
CA LYS A 155 -25.59 0.53 9.83
C LYS A 155 -24.59 -0.63 9.79
N VAL A 156 -25.08 -1.81 9.42
CA VAL A 156 -24.21 -2.95 9.12
C VAL A 156 -23.19 -2.53 8.05
N GLY A 157 -21.91 -2.83 8.29
CA GLY A 157 -20.80 -2.39 7.44
C GLY A 157 -20.17 -1.05 7.84
N ASP A 158 -20.63 -0.38 8.89
CA ASP A 158 -19.92 0.78 9.43
C ASP A 158 -18.63 0.37 10.13
N LEU A 159 -17.55 1.10 9.88
CA LEU A 159 -16.24 0.87 10.47
C LEU A 159 -15.90 2.01 11.44
N ILE A 160 -15.75 1.67 12.71
CA ILE A 160 -15.42 2.61 13.79
C ILE A 160 -13.93 2.46 14.11
N ILE A 161 -13.11 3.40 13.66
CA ILE A 161 -11.65 3.40 13.84
C ILE A 161 -11.34 4.09 15.16
N LEU A 162 -10.82 3.36 16.14
CA LEU A 162 -10.55 3.89 17.46
C LEU A 162 -9.12 4.43 17.52
N GLU A 163 -8.90 5.60 16.92
CA GLU A 163 -7.57 6.21 16.73
C GLU A 163 -6.80 6.47 18.05
N ASN A 164 -7.52 6.58 19.17
CA ASN A 164 -6.95 6.84 20.50
C ASN A 164 -6.86 5.60 21.39
N ILE A 165 -7.08 4.40 20.84
CA ILE A 165 -6.83 3.12 21.52
C ILE A 165 -5.50 2.60 21.04
N LEU A 166 -4.46 2.97 21.78
CA LEU A 166 -3.07 2.72 21.45
C LEU A 166 -2.52 1.52 22.23
N PHE A 167 -1.49 0.93 21.64
CA PHE A 167 -0.73 -0.15 22.23
C PHE A 167 0.75 0.17 22.17
N GLU A 168 1.46 -0.18 23.26
CA GLU A 168 2.91 -0.19 23.25
C GLU A 168 3.45 -1.17 22.21
N MET A 169 4.68 -0.94 21.76
CA MET A 169 5.33 -1.81 20.79
C MET A 169 5.42 -3.24 21.33
N GLY A 170 4.97 -4.21 20.52
CA GLY A 170 4.93 -5.64 20.90
C GLY A 170 3.87 -6.02 21.94
N SER A 171 3.17 -5.06 22.56
CA SER A 171 2.16 -5.33 23.58
C SER A 171 0.77 -5.47 22.98
N SER A 172 0.00 -6.43 23.52
CA SER A 172 -1.44 -6.57 23.28
C SER A 172 -2.33 -5.91 24.32
N ASP A 173 -1.75 -5.41 25.42
CA ASP A 173 -2.50 -4.74 26.47
C ASP A 173 -2.71 -3.24 26.16
N PRO A 174 -3.96 -2.74 26.23
CA PRO A 174 -4.22 -1.32 26.12
C PRO A 174 -3.56 -0.55 27.27
N THR A 175 -2.92 0.58 26.93
CA THR A 175 -2.34 1.52 27.92
C THR A 175 -3.41 2.08 28.85
N LEU A 176 -3.01 2.69 29.97
CA LEU A 176 -3.95 3.33 30.90
C LEU A 176 -4.80 4.40 30.21
N GLU A 177 -4.16 5.26 29.42
CA GLU A 177 -4.85 6.28 28.61
C GLU A 177 -5.85 5.65 27.63
N SER A 178 -5.45 4.55 26.97
CA SER A 178 -6.34 3.82 26.07
C SER A 178 -7.53 3.22 26.80
N ARG A 179 -7.35 2.72 28.04
CA ARG A 179 -8.47 2.25 28.87
C ARG A 179 -9.44 3.38 29.20
N GLN A 180 -8.96 4.59 29.50
CA GLN A 180 -9.83 5.76 29.70
C GLN A 180 -10.62 6.13 28.43
N GLN A 181 -10.02 5.98 27.25
CA GLN A 181 -10.74 6.16 26.00
C GLN A 181 -11.75 5.02 25.74
N LEU A 182 -11.42 3.77 26.11
CA LEU A 182 -12.34 2.64 26.03
C LEU A 182 -13.55 2.83 26.97
N ASP A 183 -13.40 3.49 28.13
CA ASP A 183 -14.53 3.81 29.00
C ASP A 183 -15.57 4.70 28.29
N LYS A 184 -15.13 5.64 27.42
CA LYS A 184 -16.06 6.43 26.58
C LYS A 184 -16.80 5.56 25.56
N VAL A 185 -16.08 4.59 24.98
CA VAL A 185 -16.65 3.61 24.05
C VAL A 185 -17.68 2.73 24.77
N VAL A 186 -17.39 2.28 25.99
CA VAL A 186 -18.33 1.53 26.85
C VAL A 186 -19.61 2.32 27.07
N ALA A 187 -19.51 3.59 27.48
CA ALA A 187 -20.68 4.43 27.72
C ALA A 187 -21.56 4.56 26.46
N ALA A 188 -20.95 4.68 25.27
CA ALA A 188 -21.68 4.73 24.01
C ALA A 188 -22.33 3.38 23.63
N LEU A 189 -21.65 2.25 23.88
CA LEU A 189 -22.18 0.90 23.64
C LEU A 189 -23.28 0.48 24.62
N GLN A 190 -23.27 1.04 25.84
CA GLN A 190 -24.33 0.85 26.84
C GLN A 190 -25.61 1.61 26.46
N LYS A 191 -25.48 2.78 25.84
CA LYS A 191 -26.60 3.53 25.24
C LYS A 191 -27.17 2.82 24.02
N ASN A 192 -26.30 2.27 23.18
CA ASN A 192 -26.68 1.58 21.94
C ASN A 192 -26.67 0.06 22.13
N LYS A 193 -27.71 -0.50 22.76
CA LYS A 193 -27.71 -1.91 23.18
C LYS A 193 -27.88 -2.94 22.06
N THR A 194 -28.32 -2.52 20.87
CA THR A 194 -28.68 -3.40 19.76
C THR A 194 -27.49 -3.74 18.85
N VAL A 195 -26.51 -2.84 18.75
CA VAL A 195 -25.39 -3.03 17.82
C VAL A 195 -24.56 -4.26 18.22
N GLN A 196 -24.26 -5.10 17.24
CA GLN A 196 -23.28 -6.18 17.35
C GLN A 196 -22.11 -5.89 16.43
N PHE A 197 -20.89 -6.18 16.88
CA PHE A 197 -19.69 -5.74 16.20
C PHE A 197 -18.52 -6.73 16.33
N GLU A 198 -17.69 -6.77 15.29
CA GLU A 198 -16.40 -7.47 15.29
C GLU A 198 -15.28 -6.49 15.67
N ILE A 199 -14.54 -6.83 16.71
CA ILE A 199 -13.35 -6.10 17.16
C ILE A 199 -12.17 -6.57 16.30
N ARG A 200 -11.58 -5.66 15.54
CA ARG A 200 -10.50 -5.96 14.59
C ARG A 200 -9.20 -5.37 15.09
N GLY A 201 -8.23 -6.22 15.37
CA GLY A 201 -6.89 -5.79 15.79
C GLY A 201 -5.92 -5.73 14.61
N HIS A 202 -5.03 -4.74 14.65
CA HIS A 202 -4.02 -4.48 13.63
C HIS A 202 -2.64 -4.29 14.27
N VAL A 203 -1.59 -4.51 13.47
CA VAL A 203 -0.20 -4.25 13.83
C VAL A 203 0.48 -3.42 12.75
N CYS A 204 1.51 -2.68 13.16
CA CYS A 204 2.38 -1.98 12.22
C CYS A 204 3.60 -2.85 11.86
N CYS A 205 4.25 -2.51 10.75
CA CYS A 205 5.67 -2.78 10.47
C CYS A 205 6.15 -4.23 10.62
N THR A 206 5.37 -5.19 10.12
CA THR A 206 5.87 -6.55 9.92
C THR A 206 6.56 -6.66 8.56
N SER A 207 7.50 -7.61 8.43
CA SER A 207 8.14 -7.90 7.12
C SER A 207 7.09 -8.35 6.10
N LYS A 208 7.36 -8.18 4.79
CA LYS A 208 6.47 -8.62 3.71
C LYS A 208 6.08 -10.11 3.77
N ILE A 209 6.85 -10.93 4.49
CA ILE A 209 6.63 -12.37 4.64
C ILE A 209 5.58 -12.68 5.72
N TYR A 210 5.47 -11.83 6.75
CA TYR A 210 4.65 -12.11 7.92
C TYR A 210 3.49 -11.13 8.02
N VAL A 211 2.27 -11.67 8.08
CA VAL A 211 1.05 -10.86 8.20
C VAL A 211 0.91 -10.26 9.60
N ASP A 212 1.28 -11.00 10.66
CA ASP A 212 1.16 -10.54 12.05
C ASP A 212 2.54 -10.41 12.74
N ALA A 213 2.56 -9.64 13.81
CA ALA A 213 3.71 -9.41 14.67
C ALA A 213 3.76 -10.42 15.82
N VAL A 214 4.95 -10.58 16.38
CA VAL A 214 5.16 -11.37 17.59
C VAL A 214 4.63 -10.58 18.79
N ASP A 215 3.78 -11.22 19.57
CA ASP A 215 3.29 -10.68 20.83
C ASP A 215 4.33 -10.92 21.92
N ARG A 216 4.69 -9.84 22.64
CA ARG A 216 5.79 -9.87 23.61
C ARG A 216 5.51 -10.78 24.81
N ASP A 217 4.25 -11.01 25.15
CA ASP A 217 3.92 -11.74 26.37
C ASP A 217 3.75 -13.24 26.06
N SER A 218 3.05 -13.57 24.98
CA SER A 218 2.85 -14.95 24.52
C SER A 218 4.00 -15.51 23.67
N GLN A 219 4.88 -14.64 23.13
CA GLN A 219 5.95 -15.01 22.20
C GLN A 219 5.46 -15.64 20.88
N GLU A 220 4.16 -15.59 20.62
CA GLU A 220 3.53 -16.12 19.42
C GLU A 220 3.23 -15.00 18.40
N ARG A 221 3.16 -15.35 17.11
CA ARG A 221 2.85 -14.41 16.03
C ARG A 221 1.35 -14.17 15.87
N ILE A 222 0.71 -13.71 16.94
CA ILE A 222 -0.74 -13.48 17.02
C ILE A 222 -1.07 -12.14 17.69
N LEU A 223 -0.15 -11.16 17.63
CA LEU A 223 -0.29 -9.87 18.33
C LEU A 223 -1.58 -9.13 17.96
N SER A 224 -1.95 -9.09 16.68
CA SER A 224 -3.19 -8.45 16.24
C SER A 224 -4.43 -9.13 16.83
N ILE A 225 -4.41 -10.46 16.96
CA ILE A 225 -5.48 -11.25 17.58
C ILE A 225 -5.57 -10.95 19.07
N ASN A 226 -4.43 -10.94 19.77
CA ASN A 226 -4.37 -10.70 21.21
C ASN A 226 -4.84 -9.27 21.55
N ARG A 227 -4.49 -8.26 20.76
CA ARG A 227 -5.00 -6.89 20.92
C ARG A 227 -6.52 -6.83 20.87
N ALA A 228 -7.10 -7.46 19.84
CA ALA A 228 -8.55 -7.53 19.69
C ALA A 228 -9.21 -8.28 20.87
N ARG A 229 -8.59 -9.39 21.30
CA ARG A 229 -9.03 -10.19 22.45
C ARG A 229 -8.99 -9.40 23.76
N ASN A 230 -7.96 -8.60 23.98
CA ASN A 230 -7.81 -7.84 25.23
C ASN A 230 -8.82 -6.68 25.30
N VAL A 231 -9.12 -6.03 24.17
CA VAL A 231 -10.23 -5.08 24.09
C VAL A 231 -11.57 -5.78 24.34
N TYR A 232 -11.81 -6.96 23.74
CA TYR A 232 -13.01 -7.76 24.02
C TYR A 232 -13.17 -8.08 25.52
N LYS A 233 -12.10 -8.56 26.17
CA LYS A 233 -12.09 -8.86 27.61
C LYS A 233 -12.39 -7.62 28.44
N TYR A 234 -11.79 -6.48 28.09
CA TYR A 234 -12.03 -5.21 28.76
C TYR A 234 -13.50 -4.78 28.65
N LEU A 235 -14.09 -4.78 27.45
CA LEU A 235 -15.49 -4.42 27.26
C LEU A 235 -16.44 -5.37 28.01
N LYS A 236 -16.14 -6.68 27.99
CA LYS A 236 -16.89 -7.68 28.77
C LYS A 236 -16.84 -7.37 30.27
N SER A 237 -15.67 -7.07 30.82
CA SER A 237 -15.54 -6.71 32.24
C SER A 237 -16.29 -5.43 32.62
N LYS A 238 -16.58 -4.56 31.65
CA LYS A 238 -17.36 -3.33 31.80
C LYS A 238 -18.86 -3.52 31.53
N GLY A 239 -19.30 -4.77 31.43
CA GLY A 239 -20.72 -5.14 31.32
C GLY A 239 -21.29 -5.11 29.90
N ILE A 240 -20.45 -5.01 28.86
CA ILE A 240 -20.94 -5.18 27.48
C ILE A 240 -21.22 -6.66 27.24
N ASN A 241 -22.44 -6.98 26.80
CA ASN A 241 -22.88 -8.36 26.58
C ASN A 241 -21.95 -9.08 25.57
N PRO A 242 -21.29 -10.19 25.96
CA PRO A 242 -20.41 -10.98 25.09
C PRO A 242 -21.03 -11.40 23.76
N TYR A 243 -22.33 -11.69 23.72
CA TYR A 243 -23.02 -12.12 22.50
C TYR A 243 -23.15 -11.01 21.44
N ARG A 244 -22.82 -9.77 21.78
CA ARG A 244 -22.77 -8.63 20.86
C ARG A 244 -21.41 -8.42 20.21
N MET A 245 -20.40 -9.20 20.63
CA MET A 245 -19.02 -8.93 20.29
C MET A 245 -18.33 -10.19 19.77
N THR A 246 -17.59 -10.06 18.69
CA THR A 246 -16.58 -11.02 18.26
C THR A 246 -15.24 -10.31 18.14
N TYR A 247 -14.14 -11.05 17.96
CA TYR A 247 -12.84 -10.42 17.73
C TYR A 247 -12.00 -11.21 16.72
N LYS A 248 -11.17 -10.51 15.96
CA LYS A 248 -10.28 -11.09 14.95
C LYS A 248 -9.03 -10.22 14.75
N GLY A 249 -7.90 -10.86 14.48
CA GLY A 249 -6.67 -10.17 14.09
C GLY A 249 -6.54 -10.09 12.56
N TYR A 250 -6.12 -8.93 12.06
CA TYR A 250 -5.89 -8.67 10.65
C TYR A 250 -4.43 -8.30 10.33
N GLY A 251 -3.55 -8.40 11.33
CA GLY A 251 -2.14 -8.15 11.12
C GLY A 251 -1.85 -6.77 10.52
N ASN A 252 -0.97 -6.73 9.54
CA ASN A 252 -0.60 -5.56 8.74
C ASN A 252 -1.37 -5.47 7.40
N GLN A 253 -2.49 -6.16 7.23
CA GLN A 253 -3.19 -6.25 5.93
C GLN A 253 -3.85 -4.94 5.50
N PHE A 254 -4.23 -4.10 6.48
CA PHE A 254 -4.97 -2.86 6.24
C PHE A 254 -4.30 -1.65 6.92
N PRO A 255 -3.07 -1.26 6.51
CA PRO A 255 -2.44 -0.04 6.99
C PRO A 255 -3.22 1.20 6.56
N LEU A 256 -3.25 2.21 7.43
CA LEU A 256 -3.83 3.52 7.20
C LEU A 256 -2.90 4.44 6.40
N TYR A 257 -1.61 4.12 6.30
CA TYR A 257 -0.57 4.97 5.71
C TYR A 257 -0.46 6.36 6.37
N LYS A 258 -0.84 6.45 7.65
CA LYS A 258 -0.73 7.67 8.49
C LYS A 258 0.34 7.54 9.59
N GLY A 259 1.21 6.54 9.48
CA GLY A 259 2.30 6.27 10.41
C GLY A 259 2.01 5.12 11.39
N ASP A 260 3.09 4.47 11.83
CA ASP A 260 3.10 3.21 12.59
C ASP A 260 2.22 3.23 13.83
N ARG A 261 2.17 4.37 14.52
CA ARG A 261 1.37 4.54 15.74
C ARG A 261 -0.12 4.30 15.47
N LEU A 262 -0.62 4.77 14.32
CA LEU A 262 -2.02 4.62 13.94
C LEU A 262 -2.33 3.23 13.36
N ASP A 263 -1.32 2.47 12.95
CA ASP A 263 -1.49 1.08 12.49
C ASP A 263 -1.47 0.06 13.64
N ARG A 264 -0.95 0.44 14.82
CA ARG A 264 -1.14 -0.30 16.08
C ARG A 264 -2.49 0.05 16.70
N ARG A 265 -3.57 -0.37 16.05
CA ARG A 265 -4.94 0.04 16.43
C ARG A 265 -5.88 -1.13 16.61
N VAL A 266 -7.04 -0.81 17.17
CA VAL A 266 -8.26 -1.62 17.10
C VAL A 266 -9.37 -0.79 16.46
N GLU A 267 -10.23 -1.46 15.69
CA GLU A 267 -11.42 -0.86 15.07
C GLU A 267 -12.61 -1.81 15.24
N PHE A 268 -13.83 -1.28 15.20
CA PHE A 268 -15.04 -2.10 15.26
C PHE A 268 -15.74 -2.10 13.91
N LEU A 269 -16.05 -3.28 13.38
CA LEU A 269 -16.98 -3.42 12.27
C LEU A 269 -18.37 -3.73 12.81
N ILE A 270 -19.37 -2.93 12.49
CA ILE A 270 -20.77 -3.25 12.82
C ILE A 270 -21.24 -4.39 11.91
N VAL A 271 -21.64 -5.51 12.52
CA VAL A 271 -22.08 -6.72 11.80
C VAL A 271 -23.58 -6.95 11.88
N LYS A 272 -24.25 -6.42 12.90
CA LYS A 272 -25.71 -6.52 13.09
C LYS A 272 -26.24 -5.36 13.94
N ILE A 273 -27.52 -5.06 13.78
CA ILE A 273 -28.31 -4.11 14.58
C ILE A 273 -29.62 -4.79 14.95
#